data_AF-A0A7V7MYV3-F1
#
_entry.id   AF-A0A7V7MYV3-F1
#
_cell.length_a   1.000
_cell.length_b   1.000
_cell.length_c   1.000
_cell.angle_alpha   90.00
_cell.angle_beta   90.00
_cell.angle_gamma   90.00
#
_symmetry.space_group_name_H-M   'P 1'
#
loop_
_entity.id
_entity.type
_entity.pdbx_description
1 polymer ?
#
loop_
_entity_poly.entity_id
_entity_poly.type
_entity_poly.pdbx_seq_one_letter_code
_entity_poly.pdbx_strand_id
1 'polypeptide(L)'
;MKLLIFMAVFLMMPRLHAAPEPIIYGTITTHNGETFSGSIFWGKQETFLSDIFNAEKISTVGIEHLSEQQREELEDHQPGPQANFGNIQITFKSI
;
A
#
# COMPACT_ATOMS: atom_id res chain seq x y z
N MET A 1 -2.91 40.43 -9.07
CA MET A 1 -1.81 40.15 -8.11
C MET A 1 -2.09 38.96 -7.20
N LYS A 2 -3.22 38.90 -6.47
CA LYS A 2 -3.51 37.81 -5.51
C LYS A 2 -3.49 36.39 -6.14
N LEU A 3 -4.00 36.23 -7.37
CA LEU A 3 -4.02 34.95 -8.09
C LEU A 3 -2.60 34.46 -8.46
N LEU A 4 -1.71 35.37 -8.86
CA LEU A 4 -0.32 35.05 -9.19
C LEU A 4 0.48 34.61 -7.95
N ILE A 5 0.21 35.24 -6.80
CA ILE A 5 0.82 34.88 -5.52
C ILE A 5 0.35 33.48 -5.09
N PHE A 6 -0.94 33.17 -5.23
CA PHE A 6 -1.47 31.84 -4.94
C PHE A 6 -0.85 30.74 -5.81
N MET A 7 -0.70 31.00 -7.11
CA MET A 7 -0.10 30.05 -8.04
C MET A 7 1.40 29.83 -7.76
N ALA A 8 2.12 30.89 -7.39
CA ALA A 8 3.54 30.79 -7.00
C ALA A 8 3.73 30.00 -5.70
N VAL A 9 2.83 30.17 -4.72
CA VAL A 9 2.85 29.38 -3.46
C VAL A 9 2.51 27.91 -3.72
N PHE A 10 1.59 27.61 -4.63
CA PHE A 10 1.24 26.24 -5.01
C PHE A 10 2.40 25.52 -5.74
N LEU A 11 3.16 26.24 -6.56
CA LEU A 11 4.36 25.71 -7.24
C LEU A 11 5.54 25.43 -6.29
N MET A 12 5.59 26.11 -5.14
CA MET A 12 6.63 25.94 -4.12
C MET A 12 6.30 24.89 -3.06
N MET A 13 5.14 24.22 -3.14
CA MET A 13 4.84 23.13 -2.22
C MET A 13 5.81 21.96 -2.45
N PRO A 14 6.45 21.43 -1.39
CA PRO A 14 7.29 20.26 -1.51
C PRO A 14 6.44 19.10 -2.02
N ARG A 15 6.84 18.51 -3.14
CA ARG A 15 6.24 17.26 -3.59
C ARG A 15 6.67 16.18 -2.60
N LEU A 16 5.72 15.64 -1.84
CA LEU A 16 5.91 14.38 -1.16
C LEU A 16 6.20 13.33 -2.23
N HIS A 17 7.47 13.04 -2.46
CA HIS A 17 7.88 11.86 -3.17
C HIS A 17 7.75 10.70 -2.17
N ALA A 18 6.70 9.90 -2.32
CA ALA A 18 6.74 8.56 -1.80
C ALA A 18 7.95 7.88 -2.46
N ALA A 19 8.97 7.51 -1.68
CA ALA A 19 10.04 6.67 -2.19
C ALA A 19 9.37 5.33 -2.54
N PRO A 20 9.28 4.96 -3.83
CA PRO A 20 8.76 3.65 -4.16
C PRO A 20 9.66 2.62 -3.49
N GLU A 21 9.04 1.61 -2.90
CA GLU A 21 9.78 0.53 -2.27
C GLU A 21 10.80 -0.07 -3.24
N PRO A 22 12.02 -0.36 -2.80
CA PRO A 22 13.04 -0.90 -3.67
C PRO A 22 12.59 -2.25 -4.22
N ILE A 23 12.29 -2.28 -5.51
CA ILE A 23 12.07 -3.50 -6.29
C ILE A 23 13.42 -4.19 -6.51
N ILE A 24 13.40 -5.52 -6.57
CA ILE A 24 14.60 -6.30 -6.86
C ILE A 24 14.88 -6.19 -8.36
N TYR A 25 16.07 -5.67 -8.69
CA TYR A 25 16.54 -5.50 -10.07
C TYR A 25 17.88 -6.22 -10.23
N GLY A 26 18.04 -6.96 -11.32
CA GLY A 26 19.30 -7.67 -11.56
C GLY A 26 19.38 -8.32 -12.93
N THR A 27 20.44 -9.10 -13.10
CA THR A 27 20.72 -9.86 -14.32
C THR A 27 20.71 -11.34 -14.01
N ILE A 28 19.91 -12.12 -14.75
CA ILE A 28 19.92 -13.58 -14.71
C ILE A 28 20.74 -14.12 -15.89
N THR A 29 21.53 -15.15 -15.64
CA THR A 29 22.26 -15.89 -16.68
C THR A 29 21.69 -17.29 -16.76
N THR A 30 21.23 -17.71 -17.93
CA THR A 30 20.71 -19.07 -18.14
C THR A 30 21.84 -20.08 -18.24
N HIS A 31 21.52 -21.36 -18.11
CA HIS A 31 22.49 -22.44 -18.30
C HIS A 31 23.15 -22.41 -19.69
N ASN A 32 22.47 -21.83 -20.70
CA ASN A 32 22.98 -21.71 -22.06
C ASN A 32 23.83 -20.43 -22.27
N GLY A 33 24.04 -19.64 -21.22
CA GLY A 33 24.83 -18.39 -21.26
C GLY A 33 24.05 -17.16 -21.70
N GLU A 34 22.73 -17.25 -21.89
CA GLU A 34 21.90 -16.09 -22.22
C GLU A 34 21.69 -15.21 -20.99
N THR A 35 21.72 -13.89 -21.17
CA THR A 35 21.58 -12.93 -20.06
C THR A 35 20.35 -12.06 -20.23
N PHE A 36 19.57 -11.89 -19.16
CA PHE A 36 18.40 -11.02 -19.11
C PHE A 36 18.51 -10.07 -17.93
N SER A 37 18.27 -8.77 -18.15
CA SER A 37 18.29 -7.76 -17.08
C SER A 37 16.91 -7.13 -16.91
N GLY A 38 16.47 -6.97 -15.66
CA GLY A 38 15.16 -6.42 -15.37
C GLY A 38 14.74 -6.60 -13.91
N SER A 39 13.47 -6.31 -13.65
CA SER A 39 12.83 -6.61 -12.37
C SER A 39 12.69 -8.12 -12.18
N ILE A 40 13.03 -8.58 -10.98
CA ILE A 40 12.97 -10.00 -10.62
C ILE A 40 11.71 -10.25 -9.81
N PHE A 41 10.96 -11.28 -10.20
CA PHE A 41 9.74 -11.72 -9.55
C PHE A 41 9.85 -13.20 -9.22
N TRP A 42 9.38 -13.60 -8.04
CA TRP A 42 8.98 -14.99 -7.79
C TRP A 42 7.50 -15.02 -7.45
N GLY A 43 6.78 -16.00 -7.99
CA GLY A 43 5.32 -16.05 -7.87
C GLY A 43 4.61 -14.87 -8.56
N LYS A 44 3.49 -14.42 -7.96
CA LYS A 44 2.62 -13.36 -8.52
C LYS A 44 2.81 -11.99 -7.86
N GLN A 45 3.44 -11.91 -6.69
CA GLN A 45 3.36 -10.74 -5.81
C GLN A 45 4.69 -10.37 -5.13
N GLU A 46 5.73 -11.19 -5.24
CA GLU A 46 6.97 -11.00 -4.49
C GLU A 46 8.04 -10.36 -5.39
N THR A 47 8.14 -9.02 -5.34
CA THR A 47 9.12 -8.24 -6.13
C THR A 47 9.89 -7.22 -5.29
N PHE A 48 9.45 -6.99 -4.05
CA PHE A 48 10.03 -5.98 -3.16
C PHE A 48 11.17 -6.58 -2.33
N LEU A 49 12.17 -5.75 -2.02
CA LEU A 49 13.32 -6.13 -1.19
C LEU A 49 12.90 -6.50 0.25
N SER A 50 11.83 -5.89 0.73
CA SER A 50 11.25 -6.21 2.04
C SER A 50 10.07 -7.16 1.85
N ASP A 51 9.91 -8.10 2.78
CA ASP A 51 8.74 -8.99 2.82
C ASP A 51 7.51 -8.19 3.20
N ILE A 52 6.86 -7.64 2.18
CA ILE A 52 5.70 -6.78 2.31
C ILE A 52 4.55 -7.50 1.68
N PHE A 53 3.72 -8.04 2.55
CA PHE A 53 2.51 -8.73 2.16
C PHE A 53 1.47 -7.71 1.70
N ASN A 54 1.48 -7.42 0.40
CA ASN A 54 0.49 -6.59 -0.25
C ASN A 54 -0.68 -7.45 -0.75
N ALA A 55 -1.60 -7.79 0.15
CA ALA A 55 -2.81 -8.50 -0.21
C ALA A 55 -4.05 -7.85 0.38
N GLU A 56 -5.17 -8.08 -0.28
CA GLU A 56 -6.49 -7.73 0.25
C GLU A 56 -6.88 -8.77 1.31
N LYS A 57 -7.29 -8.30 2.49
CA LYS A 57 -7.82 -9.17 3.54
C LYS A 57 -9.22 -9.65 3.15
N ILE A 58 -9.33 -10.85 2.57
CA ILE A 58 -10.60 -11.41 2.08
C ILE A 58 -11.53 -11.83 3.24
N SER A 59 -10.97 -12.37 4.32
CA SER A 59 -11.73 -12.76 5.51
C SER A 59 -10.85 -12.79 6.76
N THR A 60 -11.48 -12.71 7.94
CA THR A 60 -10.80 -12.94 9.22
C THR A 60 -10.92 -14.41 9.57
N VAL A 61 -9.79 -15.12 9.63
CA VAL A 61 -9.72 -16.55 9.96
C VAL A 61 -9.31 -16.75 11.43
N GLY A 62 -9.67 -17.89 12.04
CA GLY A 62 -9.26 -18.24 13.40
C GLY A 62 -10.14 -17.64 14.50
N ILE A 63 -11.33 -17.14 14.16
CA ILE A 63 -12.27 -16.51 15.09
C ILE A 63 -13.49 -17.37 15.42
N GLU A 64 -13.53 -18.61 14.91
CA GLU A 64 -14.61 -19.58 15.11
C GLU A 64 -14.87 -19.95 16.58
N HIS A 65 -13.92 -19.68 17.48
CA HIS A 65 -14.07 -19.92 18.91
C HIS A 65 -14.66 -18.71 19.67
N LEU A 66 -14.84 -17.57 19.00
CA LEU A 66 -15.37 -16.36 19.59
C LEU A 66 -16.90 -16.39 19.60
N SER A 67 -17.48 -15.81 20.64
CA SER A 67 -18.92 -15.55 20.68
C SER A 67 -19.31 -14.49 19.65
N GLU A 68 -20.59 -14.47 19.25
CA GLU A 68 -21.11 -13.48 18.30
C GLU A 68 -20.83 -12.04 18.74
N GLN A 69 -20.95 -11.73 20.03
CA GLN A 69 -20.63 -10.40 20.56
C GLN A 69 -19.14 -10.04 20.35
N GLN A 70 -18.22 -10.98 20.61
CA GLN A 70 -16.79 -10.75 20.40
C GLN A 70 -16.45 -10.59 18.92
N ARG A 71 -17.19 -11.25 18.02
CA ARG A 71 -17.03 -11.10 16.57
C ARG A 71 -17.51 -9.72 16.11
N GLU A 72 -18.65 -9.25 16.63
CA GLU A 72 -19.17 -7.90 16.35
C GLU A 72 -18.22 -6.81 16.86
N GLU A 73 -17.67 -6.97 18.07
CA GLU A 73 -16.66 -6.07 18.60
C GLU A 73 -15.40 -6.06 17.73
N LEU A 74 -14.93 -7.22 17.25
CA LEU A 74 -13.78 -7.28 16.35
C LEU A 74 -14.04 -6.63 14.99
N GLU A 75 -15.23 -6.78 14.42
CA GLU A 75 -15.61 -6.15 13.16
C GLU A 75 -15.70 -4.62 13.30
N ASP A 76 -16.24 -4.12 14.42
CA ASP A 76 -16.34 -2.68 14.71
C ASP A 76 -14.97 -1.98 14.83
N HIS A 77 -13.95 -2.72 15.30
CA HIS A 77 -12.59 -2.19 15.45
C HIS A 77 -11.72 -2.36 14.20
N GLN A 78 -12.21 -2.98 13.12
CA GLN A 78 -11.47 -3.01 11.86
C GLN A 78 -11.55 -1.63 11.20
N PRO A 79 -10.40 -1.00 10.86
CA PRO A 79 -10.42 0.28 10.17
C PRO A 79 -11.07 0.07 8.80
N GLY A 80 -12.27 0.61 8.62
CA GLY A 80 -12.93 0.59 7.33
C GLY A 80 -12.29 1.59 6.36
N PRO A 81 -12.90 1.79 5.18
CA PRO A 81 -12.36 2.66 4.15
C PRO A 81 -12.02 4.05 4.71
N GLN A 82 -10.90 4.62 4.25
CA GLN A 82 -10.45 5.93 4.70
C GLN A 82 -10.47 6.92 3.54
N ALA A 83 -11.00 8.11 3.79
CA ALA A 83 -10.97 9.23 2.85
C ALA A 83 -10.22 10.41 3.47
N ASN A 84 -9.24 10.94 2.74
CA ASN A 84 -8.42 12.06 3.16
C ASN A 84 -8.82 13.34 2.41
N PHE A 85 -9.20 14.38 3.15
CA PHE A 85 -9.51 15.72 2.63
C PHE A 85 -8.56 16.75 3.26
N GLY A 86 -7.40 16.92 2.64
CA GLY A 86 -6.33 17.77 3.19
C GLY A 86 -5.81 17.20 4.51
N ASN A 87 -6.10 17.90 5.61
CA ASN A 87 -5.63 17.52 6.95
C ASN A 87 -6.67 16.69 7.73
N ILE A 88 -7.81 16.38 7.12
CA ILE A 88 -8.92 15.67 7.75
C ILE A 88 -8.97 14.25 7.20
N GLN A 89 -8.89 13.28 8.09
CA GLN A 89 -9.06 11.86 7.80
C GLN A 89 -10.43 11.41 8.31
N ILE A 90 -11.24 10.87 7.41
CA ILE A 90 -12.54 10.27 7.73
C ILE A 90 -12.37 8.76 7.58
N THR A 91 -12.64 8.02 8.66
CA THR A 91 -12.67 6.55 8.64
C THR A 91 -14.13 6.11 8.67
N PHE A 92 -14.56 5.40 7.63
CA PHE A 92 -15.88 4.79 7.60
C PHE A 92 -15.82 3.48 8.40
N LYS A 93 -16.92 3.15 9.09
CA LYS A 93 -17.04 1.84 9.74
C LYS A 93 -16.97 0.76 8.66
N SER A 94 -16.20 -0.31 8.90
CA SER A 94 -16.20 -1.48 8.02
C SER A 94 -17.62 -2.06 8.01
N ILE A 95 -18.18 -2.30 6.82
CA ILE A 95 -19.48 -2.97 6.64
C ILE A 95 -19.28 -4.46 6.83
#